data_AF-A0A849EP30-F1
#
_entry.id   AF-A0A849EP30-F1
#
_cell.length_a   1.000
_cell.length_b   1.000
_cell.length_c   1.000
_cell.angle_alpha   90.00
_cell.angle_beta   90.00
_cell.angle_gamma   90.00
#
_symmetry.space_group_name_H-M   'P 1'
#
loop_
_entity.id
_entity.type
_entity.pdbx_description
1 polymer ?
#
loop_
_entity_poly.entity_id
_entity_poly.type
_entity_poly.pdbx_seq_one_letter_code
_entity_poly.pdbx_strand_id
1 'polypeptide(L)'
;MNTKIEKRKENKNRTVADSVFQKKNKGKQSLGFMDNRPESIVQRLLQKNAMPGTQSIQLQSQVIQLHKGTNQYDVTQDDMIIYKVVLKFDGSVVYVGQTEATVGIKGRFAQHLLTHTTWKESTHKIERIESGSWTRFETDCSEQYWIDSFGGKDKLENEKNQVSKERFTAVCKHQEDKSLILFRGEGIGFPKGWKPLN
;
A
#
# COMPACT_ATOMS: atom_id res chain seq x y z
N MET A 1 32.51 -52.00 -14.86
CA MET A 1 31.76 -52.47 -13.68
C MET A 1 30.61 -51.50 -13.45
N ASN A 2 29.36 -51.95 -13.60
CA ASN A 2 28.16 -51.12 -13.50
C ASN A 2 27.52 -51.32 -12.12
N THR A 3 27.29 -50.24 -11.37
CA THR A 3 26.54 -50.28 -10.10
C THR A 3 25.31 -49.39 -10.17
N LYS A 4 24.14 -50.04 -10.18
CA LYS A 4 22.81 -49.45 -10.07
C LYS A 4 22.63 -48.85 -8.67
N ILE A 5 22.13 -47.61 -8.59
CA ILE A 5 21.68 -47.00 -7.34
C ILE A 5 20.15 -46.98 -7.31
N GLU A 6 19.65 -47.36 -6.15
CA GLU A 6 18.33 -47.85 -5.76
C GLU A 6 17.31 -46.72 -5.54
N LYS A 7 16.08 -46.92 -6.00
CA LYS A 7 14.96 -45.96 -5.90
C LYS A 7 14.42 -45.90 -4.47
N ARG A 8 14.27 -44.69 -3.89
CA ARG A 8 13.56 -44.50 -2.61
C ARG A 8 12.10 -44.05 -2.80
N LYS A 9 11.21 -44.97 -2.44
CA LYS A 9 9.90 -44.89 -1.75
C LYS A 9 9.18 -43.52 -1.70
N GLU A 10 8.07 -43.42 -2.43
CA GLU A 10 7.04 -42.38 -2.28
C GLU A 10 6.35 -42.46 -0.91
N ASN A 11 6.19 -41.31 -0.24
CA ASN A 11 5.40 -41.20 0.99
C ASN A 11 4.08 -40.48 0.67
N LYS A 12 2.98 -41.24 0.59
CA LYS A 12 1.62 -40.72 0.41
C LYS A 12 1.05 -40.36 1.78
N ASN A 13 1.28 -39.13 2.23
CA ASN A 13 0.59 -38.60 3.40
C ASN A 13 -0.64 -37.80 2.97
N ARG A 14 -1.76 -38.41 3.36
CA ARG A 14 -3.16 -38.07 3.22
C ARG A 14 -3.48 -36.88 4.12
N THR A 15 -3.75 -35.70 3.56
CA THR A 15 -4.31 -34.57 4.31
C THR A 15 -5.81 -34.56 4.10
N VAL A 16 -6.55 -34.90 5.16
CA VAL A 16 -8.00 -34.76 5.27
C VAL A 16 -8.28 -33.27 5.46
N ALA A 17 -8.97 -32.65 4.51
CA ALA A 17 -9.49 -31.29 4.67
C ALA A 17 -10.89 -31.38 5.28
N ASP A 18 -11.05 -30.83 6.48
CA ASP A 18 -12.34 -30.64 7.14
C ASP A 18 -13.20 -29.70 6.30
N SER A 19 -14.22 -30.24 5.62
CA SER A 19 -15.21 -29.43 4.91
C SER A 19 -16.23 -28.87 5.91
N VAL A 20 -16.03 -27.62 6.34
CA VAL A 20 -17.05 -26.88 7.08
C VAL A 20 -18.07 -26.33 6.07
N PHE A 21 -19.18 -27.04 5.87
CA PHE A 21 -20.29 -26.55 5.06
C PHE A 21 -21.14 -25.55 5.86
N GLN A 22 -21.02 -24.27 5.53
CA GLN A 22 -21.94 -23.25 6.03
C GLN A 22 -23.28 -23.34 5.29
N LYS A 23 -24.32 -23.73 6.04
CA LYS A 23 -25.70 -23.83 5.60
C LYS A 23 -26.27 -22.43 5.30
N LYS A 24 -26.33 -22.04 4.02
CA LYS A 24 -26.99 -20.81 3.57
C LYS A 24 -28.51 -21.03 3.52
N ASN A 25 -29.26 -20.39 4.40
CA ASN A 25 -30.72 -20.33 4.32
C ASN A 25 -31.17 -19.28 3.29
N LYS A 26 -32.17 -19.60 2.47
CA LYS A 26 -32.73 -18.75 1.40
C LYS A 26 -33.64 -17.62 1.94
N GLY A 27 -33.16 -16.84 2.91
CA GLY A 27 -33.84 -15.63 3.36
C GLY A 27 -33.41 -14.44 2.52
N LYS A 28 -34.36 -13.72 1.89
CA LYS A 28 -34.10 -12.41 1.29
C LYS A 28 -33.66 -11.43 2.38
N GLN A 29 -32.37 -11.26 2.56
CA GLN A 29 -31.79 -10.28 3.48
C GLN A 29 -31.46 -9.01 2.69
N SER A 30 -32.46 -8.14 2.54
CA SER A 30 -32.28 -6.78 2.03
C SER A 30 -32.15 -5.82 3.22
N LEU A 31 -30.91 -5.52 3.61
CA LEU A 31 -30.45 -4.33 4.33
C LEU A 31 -29.00 -4.64 4.71
N GLY A 32 -28.07 -4.23 3.84
CA GLY A 32 -26.66 -4.28 4.13
C GLY A 32 -26.39 -3.36 5.32
N PHE A 33 -26.04 -3.96 6.45
CA PHE A 33 -25.38 -3.22 7.52
C PHE A 33 -24.04 -2.74 6.94
N MET A 34 -24.00 -1.48 6.51
CA MET A 34 -22.73 -0.77 6.36
C MET A 34 -22.21 -0.57 7.77
N ASP A 35 -21.24 -1.39 8.15
CA ASP A 35 -20.61 -1.31 9.45
C ASP A 35 -19.66 -0.13 9.48
N ASN A 36 -20.17 1.05 9.87
CA ASN A 36 -19.37 2.25 10.13
C ASN A 36 -18.58 2.11 11.45
N ARG A 37 -17.86 1.01 11.60
CA ARG A 37 -17.22 0.61 12.85
C ARG A 37 -15.99 1.45 13.31
N PRO A 38 -15.30 2.29 12.51
CA PRO A 38 -14.17 3.04 13.07
C PRO A 38 -14.62 4.10 14.10
N GLU A 39 -15.76 4.78 13.88
CA GLU A 39 -16.23 5.81 14.83
C GLU A 39 -16.71 5.22 16.15
N SER A 40 -17.38 4.06 16.12
CA SER A 40 -17.88 3.39 17.33
C SER A 40 -16.76 2.86 18.24
N ILE A 41 -15.62 2.44 17.66
CA ILE A 41 -14.46 1.98 18.42
C ILE A 41 -13.77 3.16 19.12
N VAL A 42 -13.65 4.29 18.43
CA VAL A 42 -13.12 5.54 19.01
C VAL A 42 -14.04 6.06 20.13
N GLN A 43 -15.36 6.06 19.92
CA GLN A 43 -16.32 6.44 20.97
C GLN A 43 -16.30 5.50 22.19
N ARG A 44 -16.15 4.19 21.97
CA ARG A 44 -16.10 3.18 23.05
C ARG A 44 -14.81 3.27 23.86
N LEU A 45 -13.67 3.59 23.23
CA LEU A 45 -12.41 3.86 23.92
C LEU A 45 -12.47 5.17 24.73
N LEU A 46 -13.14 6.20 24.22
CA LEU A 46 -13.40 7.46 24.94
C LEU A 46 -14.30 7.25 26.17
N GLN A 47 -15.32 6.38 26.08
CA GLN A 47 -16.18 6.07 27.22
C GLN A 47 -15.49 5.23 28.30
N LYS A 48 -14.54 4.36 27.94
CA LYS A 48 -13.80 3.52 28.90
C LYS A 48 -12.82 4.30 29.80
N ASN A 49 -12.37 5.48 29.36
CA ASN A 49 -11.37 6.28 30.06
C ASN A 49 -11.95 7.54 30.72
N ALA A 50 -13.26 7.74 30.66
CA ALA A 50 -13.93 8.86 31.31
C ALA A 50 -14.09 8.59 32.81
N MET A 51 -13.16 9.08 33.63
CA MET A 51 -13.47 9.37 35.03
C MET A 51 -14.45 10.56 35.11
N PRO A 52 -15.43 10.56 36.04
CA PRO A 52 -16.33 11.69 36.22
C PRO A 52 -15.57 12.85 36.88
N GLY A 53 -14.96 13.70 36.07
CA GLY A 53 -14.22 14.88 36.52
C GLY A 53 -13.99 15.84 35.37
N THR A 54 -14.14 17.13 35.62
CA THR A 54 -14.47 18.23 34.70
C THR A 54 -13.39 18.62 33.67
N GLN A 55 -12.53 17.70 33.24
CA GLN A 55 -11.44 17.93 32.27
C GLN A 55 -11.71 17.35 30.87
N SER A 56 -12.86 16.69 30.64
CA SER A 56 -13.13 15.98 29.38
C SER A 56 -13.32 16.91 28.17
N ILE A 57 -13.82 18.13 28.35
CA ILE A 57 -14.15 19.03 27.23
C ILE A 57 -12.87 19.65 26.62
N GLN A 58 -11.83 19.91 27.42
CA GLN A 58 -10.59 20.53 26.94
C GLN A 58 -9.66 19.50 26.26
N LEU A 59 -9.66 18.25 26.74
CA LEU A 59 -8.95 17.13 26.09
C LEU A 59 -9.64 16.69 24.79
N GLN A 60 -10.98 16.73 24.71
CA GLN A 60 -11.70 16.50 23.46
C GLN A 60 -11.37 17.56 22.40
N SER A 61 -11.22 18.83 22.79
CA SER A 61 -10.79 19.91 21.89
C SER A 61 -9.37 19.68 21.34
N GLN A 62 -8.42 19.24 22.16
CA GLN A 62 -7.04 18.98 21.70
C GLN A 62 -6.91 17.72 20.84
N VAL A 63 -7.64 16.64 21.14
CA VAL A 63 -7.61 15.42 20.33
C VAL A 63 -8.30 15.63 18.96
N ILE A 64 -9.36 16.44 18.91
CA ILE A 64 -10.01 16.82 17.64
C ILE A 64 -9.15 17.82 16.86
N GLN A 65 -8.42 18.72 17.51
CA GLN A 65 -7.49 19.64 16.83
C GLN A 65 -6.22 18.92 16.31
N LEU A 66 -5.73 17.89 16.99
CA LEU A 66 -4.67 17.01 16.49
C LEU A 66 -5.14 16.16 15.29
N HIS A 67 -6.41 15.73 15.26
CA HIS A 67 -6.97 15.02 14.10
C HIS A 67 -7.30 15.93 12.90
N LYS A 68 -7.51 17.23 13.12
CA LYS A 68 -7.74 18.20 12.04
C LYS A 68 -6.46 18.59 11.29
N GLY A 69 -5.27 18.25 11.82
CA GLY A 69 -3.98 18.44 11.16
C GLY A 69 -3.39 17.18 10.52
N THR A 70 -4.01 16.01 10.72
CA THR A 70 -3.49 14.73 10.23
C THR A 70 -4.30 14.26 9.02
N ASN A 71 -3.82 14.62 7.84
CA ASN A 71 -4.04 13.99 6.54
C ASN A 71 -5.25 13.05 6.46
N GLN A 72 -6.36 13.62 6.02
CA GLN A 72 -7.42 12.88 5.34
C GLN A 72 -6.80 12.29 4.06
N TYR A 73 -6.04 11.21 4.19
CA TYR A 73 -5.75 10.35 3.06
C TYR A 73 -7.11 9.90 2.55
N ASP A 74 -7.41 10.31 1.32
CA ASP A 74 -8.68 9.95 0.73
C ASP A 74 -8.78 8.42 0.69
N VAL A 75 -9.91 7.91 1.17
CA VAL A 75 -10.23 6.48 1.13
C VAL A 75 -10.73 6.08 -0.25
N THR A 76 -10.95 7.04 -1.14
CA THR A 76 -11.19 6.79 -2.55
C THR A 76 -10.00 6.05 -3.14
N GLN A 77 -10.33 5.05 -3.95
CA GLN A 77 -9.35 4.31 -4.74
C GLN A 77 -9.43 4.82 -6.17
N ASP A 78 -8.29 5.21 -6.71
CA ASP A 78 -8.16 5.60 -8.10
C ASP A 78 -7.38 4.53 -8.86
N ASP A 79 -7.67 4.38 -10.15
CA ASP A 79 -6.88 3.52 -11.02
C ASP A 79 -5.52 4.16 -11.29
N MET A 80 -4.50 3.65 -10.62
CA MET A 80 -3.14 4.20 -10.63
C MET A 80 -2.17 3.26 -11.35
N ILE A 81 -1.11 3.86 -11.90
CA ILE A 81 -0.05 3.16 -12.61
C ILE A 81 1.29 3.59 -12.01
N ILE A 82 2.09 2.62 -11.57
CA ILE A 82 3.53 2.84 -11.30
C ILE A 82 4.31 2.57 -12.58
N TYR A 83 5.19 3.49 -12.92
CA TYR A 83 6.06 3.40 -14.08
C TYR A 83 7.51 3.74 -13.72
N LYS A 84 8.43 3.35 -14.60
CA LYS A 84 9.83 3.73 -14.54
C LYS A 84 10.28 4.35 -15.85
N VAL A 85 11.30 5.20 -15.75
CA VAL A 85 12.04 5.74 -16.88
C VAL A 85 13.41 5.07 -16.89
N VAL A 86 13.78 4.55 -18.05
CA VAL A 86 14.98 3.75 -18.28
C VAL A 86 15.84 4.42 -19.34
N LEU A 87 17.14 4.52 -19.11
CA LEU A 87 18.10 4.93 -20.13
C LEU A 87 18.24 3.81 -21.17
N LYS A 88 18.04 4.16 -22.45
CA LYS A 88 18.12 3.19 -23.56
C LYS A 88 19.52 2.65 -23.79
N PHE A 89 20.54 3.38 -23.36
CA PHE A 89 21.94 3.03 -23.62
C PHE A 89 22.39 1.82 -22.79
N ASP A 90 22.08 1.81 -21.49
CA ASP A 90 22.57 0.80 -20.54
C ASP A 90 21.44 0.05 -19.81
N GLY A 91 20.18 0.46 -19.98
CA GLY A 91 19.05 -0.12 -19.28
C GLY A 91 18.91 0.33 -17.83
N SER A 92 19.68 1.33 -17.39
CA SER A 92 19.61 1.85 -16.02
C SER A 92 18.28 2.54 -15.77
N VAL A 93 17.65 2.24 -14.63
CA VAL A 93 16.48 2.98 -14.17
C VAL A 93 16.94 4.30 -13.59
N VAL A 94 16.40 5.40 -14.11
CA VAL A 94 16.73 6.76 -13.65
C VAL A 94 15.59 7.42 -12.90
N TYR A 95 14.37 6.91 -13.03
CA TYR A 95 13.23 7.48 -12.34
C TYR A 95 12.12 6.46 -12.14
N VAL A 96 11.40 6.59 -11.03
CA VAL A 96 10.14 5.89 -10.76
C VAL A 96 9.07 6.92 -10.49
N GLY A 97 7.89 6.73 -11.06
CA GLY A 97 6.78 7.64 -10.86
C GLY A 97 5.44 6.93 -10.81
N GLN A 98 4.43 7.69 -10.41
CA GLN A 98 3.03 7.29 -10.46
C GLN A 98 2.22 8.22 -11.37
N THR A 99 1.15 7.69 -11.96
CA THR A 99 0.17 8.46 -12.72
C THR A 99 -1.20 7.79 -12.66
N GLU A 100 -2.26 8.58 -12.74
CA GLU A 100 -3.60 8.05 -12.99
C GLU A 100 -3.67 7.35 -14.35
N ALA A 101 -4.50 6.31 -14.44
CA ALA A 101 -4.74 5.55 -15.66
C ALA A 101 -5.36 6.41 -16.78
N THR A 102 -6.17 7.40 -16.42
CA THR A 102 -6.80 8.38 -17.32
C THR A 102 -5.76 9.22 -18.07
N VAL A 103 -4.70 9.64 -17.38
CA VAL A 103 -3.58 10.39 -17.96
C VAL A 103 -2.65 9.46 -18.73
N GLY A 104 -2.36 8.29 -18.16
CA GLY A 104 -1.47 7.28 -18.72
C GLY A 104 0.01 7.68 -18.72
N ILE A 105 0.88 6.67 -18.82
CA ILE A 105 2.34 6.85 -18.68
C ILE A 105 2.93 7.75 -19.78
N LYS A 106 2.38 7.72 -21.00
CA LYS A 106 2.86 8.57 -22.11
C LYS A 106 2.53 10.04 -21.86
N GLY A 107 1.32 10.34 -21.41
CA GLY A 107 0.89 11.70 -21.08
C GLY A 107 1.72 12.27 -19.95
N ARG A 108 1.96 11.48 -18.88
CA ARG A 108 2.81 11.90 -17.77
C ARG A 108 4.27 12.10 -18.19
N PHE A 109 4.81 11.22 -19.01
CA PHE A 109 6.18 11.37 -19.51
C PHE A 109 6.36 12.62 -20.39
N ALA A 110 5.39 12.94 -21.24
CA ALA A 110 5.41 14.17 -22.02
C ALA A 110 5.46 15.43 -21.13
N GLN A 111 4.75 15.43 -19.99
CA GLN A 111 4.86 16.51 -19.00
C GLN A 111 6.26 16.58 -18.37
N HIS A 112 6.89 15.44 -18.08
CA HIS A 112 8.27 15.42 -17.58
C HIS A 112 9.28 15.96 -18.59
N LEU A 113 9.11 15.70 -19.89
CA LEU A 113 9.99 16.26 -20.93
C LEU A 113 10.02 17.81 -20.93
N LEU A 114 8.97 18.46 -20.42
CA LEU A 114 8.93 19.93 -20.30
C LEU A 114 9.76 20.46 -19.12
N THR A 115 10.02 19.62 -18.11
CA THR A 115 10.66 20.03 -16.84
C THR A 115 12.04 19.39 -16.63
N HIS A 116 12.28 18.23 -17.23
CA HIS A 116 13.55 17.51 -17.22
C HIS A 116 14.27 17.70 -18.57
N THR A 117 15.09 18.75 -18.67
CA THR A 117 15.78 19.13 -19.92
C THR A 117 16.78 18.08 -20.43
N THR A 118 17.24 17.19 -19.55
CA THR A 118 18.13 16.06 -19.89
C THR A 118 17.37 14.89 -20.51
N TRP A 119 16.05 14.79 -20.30
CA TRP A 119 15.26 13.68 -20.79
C TRP A 119 14.86 13.87 -22.25
N LYS A 120 15.00 12.81 -23.04
CA LYS A 120 14.66 12.79 -24.47
C LYS A 120 14.09 11.44 -24.83
N GLU A 121 13.10 11.42 -25.72
CA GLU A 121 12.54 10.16 -26.24
C GLU A 121 13.59 9.31 -26.97
N SER A 122 14.64 9.91 -27.52
CA SER A 122 15.73 9.19 -28.18
C SER A 122 16.63 8.43 -27.20
N THR A 123 16.82 8.95 -25.98
CA THR A 123 17.73 8.37 -24.97
C THR A 123 17.02 7.68 -23.82
N HIS A 124 15.73 7.95 -23.63
CA HIS A 124 14.93 7.40 -22.53
C HIS A 124 13.75 6.57 -23.07
N LYS A 125 13.37 5.56 -22.29
CA LYS A 125 12.21 4.71 -22.52
C LYS A 125 11.37 4.68 -21.24
N ILE A 126 10.05 4.72 -21.38
CA ILE A 126 9.14 4.51 -20.26
C ILE A 126 8.59 3.09 -20.26
N GLU A 127 8.47 2.50 -19.07
CA GLU A 127 7.94 1.17 -18.87
C GLU A 127 6.97 1.16 -17.70
N ARG A 128 5.81 0.50 -17.87
CA ARG A 128 4.91 0.22 -16.76
C ARG A 128 5.55 -0.83 -15.85
N ILE A 129 5.46 -0.62 -14.55
CA ILE A 129 5.86 -1.62 -13.55
C ILE A 129 4.61 -2.36 -13.06
N GLU A 130 3.64 -1.61 -12.56
CA GLU A 130 2.43 -2.15 -11.94
C GLU A 130 1.25 -1.19 -12.18
N SER A 131 0.04 -1.70 -12.07
CA SER A 131 -1.18 -0.89 -12.08
C SER A 131 -2.26 -1.54 -11.23
N GLY A 132 -3.07 -0.73 -10.55
CA GLY A 132 -4.16 -1.21 -9.71
C GLY A 132 -5.04 -0.06 -9.24
N SER A 133 -6.19 -0.41 -8.66
CA SER A 133 -7.04 0.55 -7.96
C SER A 133 -6.53 0.69 -6.53
N TRP A 134 -5.96 1.84 -6.21
CA TRP A 134 -5.25 2.07 -4.96
C TRP A 134 -5.67 3.40 -4.36
N THR A 135 -5.67 3.44 -3.04
CA THR A 135 -5.72 4.72 -2.33
C THR A 135 -4.47 5.53 -2.63
N ARG A 136 -4.51 6.83 -2.36
CA ARG A 136 -3.33 7.69 -2.50
C ARG A 136 -2.15 7.16 -1.68
N PHE A 137 -2.42 6.69 -0.47
CA PHE A 137 -1.42 6.11 0.41
C PHE A 137 -0.77 4.85 -0.17
N GLU A 138 -1.58 3.89 -0.65
CA GLU A 138 -1.06 2.66 -1.26
C GLU A 138 -0.22 2.95 -2.50
N THR A 139 -0.60 3.95 -3.29
CA THR A 139 0.15 4.35 -4.47
C THR A 139 1.50 4.97 -4.11
N ASP A 140 1.52 5.88 -3.14
CA ASP A 140 2.75 6.47 -2.60
C ASP A 140 3.67 5.37 -2.00
N CYS A 141 3.10 4.36 -1.35
CA CYS A 141 3.85 3.20 -0.85
C CYS A 141 4.48 2.36 -1.95
N SER A 142 3.72 2.10 -3.01
CA SER A 142 4.21 1.33 -4.14
C SER A 142 5.32 2.08 -4.88
N GLU A 143 5.15 3.40 -5.12
CA GLU A 143 6.21 4.25 -5.69
C GLU A 143 7.49 4.18 -4.85
N GLN A 144 7.40 4.35 -3.53
CA GLN A 144 8.55 4.30 -2.63
C GLN A 144 9.24 2.92 -2.62
N TYR A 145 8.47 1.83 -2.59
CA TYR A 145 9.01 0.47 -2.68
C TYR A 145 9.86 0.27 -3.94
N TRP A 146 9.38 0.76 -5.10
CA TRP A 146 10.11 0.64 -6.35
C TRP A 146 11.32 1.57 -6.42
N ILE A 147 11.24 2.77 -5.85
CA ILE A 147 12.40 3.66 -5.67
C ILE A 147 13.51 2.92 -4.92
N ASP A 148 13.20 2.32 -3.78
CA ASP A 148 14.18 1.61 -2.95
C ASP A 148 14.71 0.34 -3.67
N SER A 149 13.84 -0.37 -4.39
CA SER A 149 14.21 -1.57 -5.16
C SER A 149 15.19 -1.28 -6.30
N PHE A 150 15.21 -0.07 -6.85
CA PHE A 150 16.18 0.36 -7.87
C PHE A 150 17.39 1.10 -7.29
N GLY A 151 17.63 0.97 -5.98
CA GLY A 151 18.81 1.50 -5.32
C GLY A 151 18.60 2.84 -4.62
N GLY A 152 17.35 3.28 -4.49
CA GLY A 152 16.97 4.44 -3.69
C GLY A 152 17.37 5.77 -4.31
N LYS A 153 17.37 6.80 -3.45
CA LYS A 153 17.59 8.21 -3.83
C LYS A 153 18.90 8.44 -4.58
N ASP A 154 19.97 7.77 -4.16
CA ASP A 154 21.31 8.06 -4.64
C ASP A 154 21.52 7.62 -6.10
N LYS A 155 20.61 6.78 -6.62
CA LYS A 155 20.67 6.27 -8.00
C LYS A 155 19.58 6.80 -8.92
N LEU A 156 18.56 7.48 -8.38
CA LEU A 156 17.40 7.93 -9.14
C LEU A 156 17.28 9.45 -9.14
N GLU A 157 16.85 10.02 -10.26
CA GLU A 157 16.52 11.43 -10.45
C GLU A 157 15.16 11.80 -9.82
N ASN A 158 14.84 11.21 -8.66
CA ASN A 158 13.58 11.34 -7.92
C ASN A 158 13.62 12.46 -6.87
N GLU A 159 14.59 13.37 -6.93
CA GLU A 159 14.86 14.37 -5.88
C GLU A 159 13.64 15.17 -5.42
N LYS A 160 12.71 15.45 -6.35
CA LYS A 160 11.50 16.24 -6.08
C LYS A 160 10.28 15.40 -5.65
N ASN A 161 10.29 14.09 -5.91
CA ASN A 161 9.12 13.22 -5.77
C ASN A 161 9.13 12.38 -4.49
N GLN A 162 10.10 12.58 -3.60
CA GLN A 162 10.07 11.91 -2.31
C GLN A 162 8.87 12.40 -1.50
N VAL A 163 7.92 11.50 -1.26
CA VAL A 163 7.34 11.43 0.08
C VAL A 163 8.57 11.29 0.98
N SER A 164 8.89 12.30 1.78
CA SER A 164 10.10 12.24 2.61
C SER A 164 10.10 10.89 3.33
N LYS A 165 11.25 10.21 3.40
CA LYS A 165 11.37 8.94 4.14
C LYS A 165 10.70 9.07 5.52
N GLU A 166 10.73 10.27 6.09
CA GLU A 166 10.00 10.70 7.28
C GLU A 166 8.47 10.62 7.16
N ARG A 167 7.84 11.18 6.11
CA ARG A 167 6.39 11.02 5.85
C ARG A 167 6.02 9.56 5.66
N PHE A 168 6.79 8.80 4.89
CA PHE A 168 6.53 7.38 4.67
C PHE A 168 6.64 6.60 5.99
N THR A 169 7.73 6.77 6.73
CA THR A 169 7.96 6.10 8.02
C THR A 169 6.92 6.51 9.07
N ALA A 170 6.53 7.78 9.12
CA ALA A 170 5.51 8.26 10.05
C ALA A 170 4.14 7.62 9.78
N VAL A 171 3.77 7.48 8.50
CA VAL A 171 2.50 6.85 8.14
C VAL A 171 2.55 5.33 8.30
N CYS A 172 3.65 4.67 7.91
CA CYS A 172 3.84 3.24 8.16
C CYS A 172 3.81 2.91 9.65
N LYS A 173 4.50 3.66 10.51
CA LYS A 173 4.42 3.48 11.98
C LYS A 173 3.01 3.70 12.51
N HIS A 174 2.32 4.75 12.05
CA HIS A 174 0.93 5.01 12.44
C HIS A 174 -0.02 3.89 11.99
N GLN A 175 0.27 3.27 10.85
CA GLN A 175 -0.53 2.17 10.29
C GLN A 175 -0.19 0.82 10.93
N GLU A 176 1.07 0.59 11.33
CA GLU A 176 1.47 -0.53 12.18
C GLU A 176 0.81 -0.45 13.56
N ASP A 177 0.84 0.72 14.21
CA ASP A 177 0.15 0.95 15.49
C ASP A 177 -1.37 0.75 15.37
N LYS A 178 -1.98 1.19 14.26
CA LYS A 178 -3.41 0.94 13.97
C LYS A 178 -3.70 -0.51 13.60
N SER A 179 -2.81 -1.18 12.87
CA SER A 179 -2.97 -2.59 12.49
C SER A 179 -2.83 -3.50 13.71
N LEU A 180 -1.93 -3.19 14.66
CA LEU A 180 -1.86 -3.86 15.97
C LEU A 180 -3.21 -3.78 16.73
N ILE A 181 -3.99 -2.73 16.49
CA ILE A 181 -5.32 -2.52 17.07
C ILE A 181 -6.43 -3.20 16.22
N LEU A 182 -6.21 -3.40 14.91
CA LEU A 182 -7.18 -3.98 13.94
C LEU A 182 -6.94 -5.46 13.59
N PHE A 183 -5.87 -6.10 14.10
CA PHE A 183 -5.52 -7.52 13.90
C PHE A 183 -6.46 -8.54 14.60
N ARG A 184 -7.77 -8.27 14.60
CA ARG A 184 -8.80 -9.28 14.89
C ARG A 184 -9.89 -9.42 13.82
N GLY A 185 -9.82 -8.70 12.70
CA GLY A 185 -10.95 -8.60 11.78
C GLY A 185 -10.68 -8.94 10.32
N GLU A 186 -10.16 -8.00 9.55
CA GLU A 186 -10.22 -8.06 8.10
C GLU A 186 -8.94 -7.46 7.50
N GLY A 187 -8.29 -8.22 6.63
CA GLY A 187 -6.93 -7.97 6.17
C GLY A 187 -6.84 -6.83 5.16
N ILE A 188 -6.13 -5.77 5.52
CA ILE A 188 -5.56 -4.81 4.56
C ILE A 188 -4.47 -5.58 3.81
N GLY A 189 -4.71 -5.89 2.55
CA GLY A 189 -3.79 -6.67 1.74
C GLY A 189 -2.63 -5.80 1.26
N PHE A 190 -1.43 -6.02 1.80
CA PHE A 190 -0.22 -5.50 1.17
C PHE A 190 -0.12 -5.99 -0.29
N PRO A 191 0.54 -5.23 -1.19
CA PRO A 191 0.77 -5.68 -2.56
C PRO A 191 1.35 -7.09 -2.59
N LYS A 192 0.89 -7.91 -3.55
CA LYS A 192 1.37 -9.30 -3.68
C LYS A 192 2.89 -9.30 -3.86
N GLY A 193 3.61 -9.90 -2.91
CA GLY A 193 5.07 -9.99 -2.94
C GLY A 193 5.79 -8.96 -2.06
N TRP A 194 5.07 -8.08 -1.36
CA TRP A 194 5.68 -7.16 -0.39
C TRP A 194 6.40 -7.95 0.71
N LYS A 195 7.70 -7.67 0.87
CA LYS A 195 8.49 -8.08 2.02
C LYS A 195 9.10 -6.82 2.63
N PRO A 196 9.04 -6.65 3.97
CA PRO A 196 9.76 -5.56 4.61
C PRO A 196 11.25 -5.69 4.28
N LEU A 197 11.87 -4.58 3.89
CA LEU A 197 13.32 -4.50 3.73
C LEU A 197 13.93 -4.59 5.14
N ASN A 198 14.80 -5.59 5.34
CA ASN A 198 15.57 -5.77 6.59
C ASN A 198 16.70 -4.74 6.68
#